data_AF-A0A136L3G9-F1
#
_entry.id   AF-A0A136L3G9-F1
#
_cell.length_a   1.000
_cell.length_b   1.000
_cell.length_c   1.000
_cell.angle_alpha   90.00
_cell.angle_beta   90.00
_cell.angle_gamma   90.00
#
_symmetry.space_group_name_H-M   'P 1'
#
loop_
_entity.id
_entity.type
_entity.pdbx_description
1 polymer ?
#
loop_
_entity_poly.entity_id
_entity_poly.type
_entity_poly.pdbx_seq_one_letter_code
_entity_poly.pdbx_strand_id
1 'polypeptide(L)'
;MGAPENNPTPRVCDRCFASLAPDAEFCVECGAPVPDAASAEGSDGTIYPQLARANLFRMRGDYRQAEEICLAILRRYPNNATANALLGDISQERGDLEQAAEWYDLALDLTPDSVPIRQKLTVVKERMAERDTANTAKQLGLPTTRPKIGLYVFGVLAFLLGTGAAAFYLGRNWPVPESINVVEQPLELGATRRSSTEPEAPPQAQPSTRAAAPLANTDTDRALIEAVAQRNPSGSAVLDIDYFPRGQFAFVTYSAGDEDDPRVLGASIASSVLEQMPECQSVVLRAIRHSQVVFIADVTRESVALTAQTDWQANYSKVPGAFADAVLSREWTPNAPALSPTDSETRPADRGGEQPGD
;
A
#
# COMPACT_ATOMS: atom_id res chain seq x y z
N MET A 1 -50.46 -8.57 -51.91
CA MET A 1 -50.51 -7.10 -51.78
C MET A 1 -49.45 -6.72 -50.77
N GLY A 2 -48.51 -5.87 -51.19
CA GLY A 2 -47.18 -5.72 -50.62
C GLY A 2 -47.14 -5.22 -49.17
N ALA A 3 -46.12 -5.68 -48.44
CA ALA A 3 -45.72 -5.15 -47.15
C ALA A 3 -45.38 -3.65 -47.25
N PRO A 4 -45.60 -2.86 -46.18
CA PRO A 4 -45.27 -1.45 -46.18
C PRO A 4 -43.75 -1.29 -46.36
N GLU A 5 -43.35 -0.58 -47.40
CA GLU A 5 -41.99 -0.08 -47.57
C GLU A 5 -41.66 0.83 -46.38
N ASN A 6 -40.84 0.32 -45.46
CA ASN A 6 -40.20 1.14 -44.44
C ASN A 6 -39.27 2.12 -45.16
N ASN A 7 -39.80 3.27 -45.54
CA ASN A 7 -39.01 4.36 -46.10
C ASN A 7 -38.24 5.01 -44.94
N PRO A 8 -36.91 4.83 -44.84
CA PRO A 8 -36.14 5.43 -43.76
C PRO A 8 -36.25 6.96 -43.84
N THR A 9 -36.50 7.61 -42.71
CA THR A 9 -36.54 9.06 -42.62
C THR A 9 -35.26 9.67 -43.19
N PRO A 10 -35.33 10.68 -44.07
CA PRO A 10 -34.15 11.25 -44.70
C PRO A 10 -33.23 11.86 -43.64
N ARG A 11 -31.99 11.36 -43.57
CA ARG A 11 -30.94 11.86 -42.67
C ARG A 11 -30.23 13.04 -43.33
N VAL A 12 -29.87 14.05 -42.53
CA VAL A 12 -29.25 15.28 -43.01
C VAL A 12 -27.99 15.56 -42.19
N CYS A 13 -26.94 16.07 -42.83
CA CYS A 13 -25.69 16.41 -42.15
C CYS A 13 -25.83 17.66 -41.27
N ASP A 14 -25.46 17.57 -39.99
CA ASP A 14 -25.54 18.70 -39.05
C ASP A 14 -24.57 19.86 -39.37
N ARG A 15 -23.56 19.61 -40.21
CA ARG A 15 -22.52 20.60 -40.54
C ARG A 15 -22.82 21.38 -41.82
N CYS A 16 -23.31 20.71 -42.86
CA CYS A 16 -23.54 21.32 -44.18
C CYS A 16 -24.96 21.16 -44.72
N PHE A 17 -25.84 20.48 -43.98
CA PHE A 17 -27.24 20.22 -44.34
C PHE A 17 -27.46 19.41 -45.63
N ALA A 18 -26.44 18.70 -46.10
CA ALA A 18 -26.57 17.78 -47.22
C ALA A 18 -27.37 16.52 -46.82
N SER A 19 -28.12 15.96 -47.76
CA SER A 19 -28.81 14.68 -47.58
C SER A 19 -27.80 13.54 -47.49
N LEU A 20 -27.98 12.65 -46.51
CA LEU A 20 -27.10 11.53 -46.24
C LEU A 20 -27.76 10.20 -46.64
N ALA A 21 -26.95 9.26 -47.13
CA ALA A 21 -27.40 7.88 -47.30
C ALA A 21 -27.68 7.25 -45.92
N PRO A 22 -28.59 6.26 -45.82
CA PRO A 22 -28.99 5.67 -44.53
C PRO A 22 -27.83 5.11 -43.71
N ASP A 23 -26.79 4.61 -44.38
CA ASP A 23 -25.59 3.94 -43.90
C ASP A 23 -24.30 4.78 -44.08
N ALA A 24 -24.42 6.08 -44.37
CA ALA A 24 -23.25 6.93 -44.54
C ALA A 24 -22.50 7.14 -43.21
N GLU A 25 -21.26 6.66 -43.12
CA GLU A 25 -20.35 6.94 -41.99
C GLU A 25 -19.78 8.37 -42.04
N PHE A 26 -19.68 8.96 -43.24
CA PHE A 26 -19.15 10.31 -43.46
C PHE A 26 -19.99 11.07 -44.50
N CYS A 27 -20.11 12.37 -44.31
CA CYS A 27 -20.75 13.27 -45.26
C CYS A 27 -19.86 13.47 -46.48
N VAL A 28 -20.36 13.10 -47.66
CA VAL A 28 -19.64 13.22 -48.94
C VAL A 28 -19.34 14.67 -49.35
N GLU A 29 -20.13 15.64 -48.86
CA GLU A 29 -19.96 17.05 -49.21
C GLU A 29 -18.92 17.76 -48.35
N CYS A 30 -18.88 17.51 -47.03
CA CYS A 30 -18.01 18.26 -46.11
C CYS A 30 -17.04 17.39 -45.31
N GLY A 31 -17.06 16.06 -45.49
CA GLY A 31 -16.21 15.10 -44.79
C GLY A 31 -16.52 14.97 -43.29
N ALA A 32 -17.66 15.46 -42.81
CA ALA A 32 -18.03 15.33 -41.40
C ALA A 32 -18.47 13.90 -41.09
N PRO A 33 -18.01 13.28 -39.98
CA PRO A 33 -18.52 11.99 -39.55
C PRO A 33 -20.01 12.09 -39.21
N VAL A 34 -20.78 11.06 -39.56
CA VAL A 34 -22.23 11.00 -39.36
C VAL A 34 -22.49 9.96 -38.27
N PRO A 35 -23.06 10.35 -37.11
CA PRO A 35 -23.26 9.44 -35.99
C PRO A 35 -24.42 8.47 -36.25
N ASP A 36 -24.24 7.17 -36.06
CA ASP A 36 -25.32 6.20 -36.20
C ASP A 36 -26.37 6.31 -35.10
N ALA A 37 -27.61 5.93 -35.41
CA ALA A 37 -28.74 5.97 -34.48
C ALA A 37 -28.57 5.02 -33.26
N ALA A 38 -27.55 4.17 -33.25
CA ALA A 38 -27.17 3.32 -32.12
C ALA A 38 -26.13 3.99 -31.19
N SER A 39 -25.59 5.16 -31.54
CA SER A 39 -24.54 5.85 -30.81
C SER A 39 -25.13 6.88 -29.83
N ALA A 40 -25.70 6.39 -28.72
CA ALA A 40 -25.92 7.23 -27.53
C ALA A 40 -24.60 7.46 -26.75
N GLU A 41 -23.53 7.76 -27.46
CA GLU A 41 -22.22 8.12 -26.94
C GLU A 41 -21.91 9.52 -27.46
N GLY A 42 -21.78 10.47 -26.54
CA GLY A 42 -21.56 11.87 -26.90
C GLY A 42 -20.25 12.03 -27.67
N SER A 43 -20.32 12.05 -29.01
CA SER A 43 -19.31 12.52 -29.95
C SER A 43 -17.87 12.43 -29.42
N ASP A 44 -17.32 11.20 -29.41
CA ASP A 44 -16.01 10.86 -28.84
C ASP A 44 -14.87 11.77 -29.30
N GLY A 45 -14.90 12.29 -30.54
CA GLY A 45 -13.81 13.12 -31.06
C GLY A 45 -13.57 14.44 -30.32
N THR A 46 -14.59 15.04 -29.70
CA THR A 46 -14.47 16.39 -29.09
C THR A 46 -14.22 16.38 -27.58
N ILE A 47 -14.72 15.36 -26.87
CA ILE A 47 -14.63 15.26 -25.42
C ILE A 47 -13.46 14.37 -24.99
N TYR A 48 -13.09 13.37 -25.78
CA TYR A 48 -12.01 12.43 -25.44
C TYR A 48 -10.69 13.12 -25.07
N PRO A 49 -10.23 14.19 -25.76
CA PRO A 49 -9.02 14.92 -25.34
C PRO A 49 -9.16 15.58 -23.96
N GLN A 50 -10.36 16.02 -23.60
CA GLN A 50 -10.63 16.65 -22.29
C GLN A 50 -10.69 15.60 -21.18
N LEU A 51 -11.31 14.44 -21.42
CA LEU A 51 -11.30 13.32 -20.49
C LEU A 51 -9.88 12.79 -20.27
N ALA A 52 -9.09 12.66 -21.34
CA ALA A 52 -7.69 12.26 -21.26
C ALA A 52 -6.87 13.29 -20.46
N ARG A 53 -7.10 14.59 -20.68
CA ARG A 53 -6.46 15.66 -19.89
C ARG A 53 -6.86 15.61 -18.41
N ALA A 54 -8.13 15.40 -18.10
CA ALA A 54 -8.59 15.24 -16.72
C ALA A 54 -7.93 14.03 -16.06
N ASN A 55 -7.84 12.90 -16.75
CA ASN A 55 -7.17 11.71 -16.26
C ASN A 55 -5.67 11.93 -16.05
N LEU A 56 -5.00 12.70 -16.91
CA LEU A 56 -3.59 13.06 -16.73
C LEU A 56 -3.38 13.93 -15.48
N PHE A 57 -4.23 14.92 -15.25
CA PHE A 57 -4.18 15.72 -14.02
C PHE A 57 -4.43 14.86 -12.78
N ARG A 58 -5.41 13.95 -12.84
CA ARG A 58 -5.66 12.97 -11.77
C ARG A 58 -4.41 12.14 -11.47
N MET A 59 -3.77 11.56 -12.49
CA MET A 59 -2.54 10.77 -12.34
C MET A 59 -1.36 11.57 -11.78
N ARG A 60 -1.34 12.90 -11.95
CA ARG A 60 -0.35 13.81 -11.36
C ARG A 60 -0.66 14.24 -9.93
N GLY A 61 -1.83 13.86 -9.40
CA GLY A 61 -2.32 14.33 -8.09
C GLY A 61 -2.95 15.72 -8.13
N ASP A 62 -3.10 16.34 -9.31
CA ASP A 62 -3.72 17.65 -9.51
C ASP A 62 -5.26 17.53 -9.51
N TYR A 63 -5.81 16.98 -8.42
CA TYR A 63 -7.22 16.60 -8.32
C TYR A 63 -8.19 17.74 -8.61
N ARG A 64 -7.86 18.96 -8.17
CA ARG A 64 -8.70 20.14 -8.41
C ARG A 64 -8.87 20.43 -9.91
N GLN A 65 -7.79 20.37 -10.68
CA GLN A 65 -7.85 20.64 -12.13
C GLN A 65 -8.58 19.51 -12.85
N ALA A 66 -8.35 18.26 -12.43
CA ALA A 66 -9.06 17.10 -12.97
C ALA A 66 -10.59 17.20 -12.74
N GLU A 67 -10.99 17.58 -11.53
CA GLU A 67 -12.39 17.77 -11.13
C GLU A 67 -13.04 18.91 -11.90
N GLU A 68 -12.37 20.07 -12.00
CA GLU A 68 -12.87 21.23 -12.77
C GLU A 68 -13.17 20.87 -14.24
N ILE A 69 -12.30 20.06 -14.87
CA ILE A 69 -12.51 19.59 -16.24
C ILE A 69 -13.68 18.61 -16.31
N CYS A 70 -13.76 17.62 -15.42
CA CYS A 70 -14.85 16.64 -15.43
C CYS A 70 -16.22 17.31 -15.20
N LEU A 71 -16.30 18.26 -14.26
CA LEU A 71 -17.52 19.04 -14.03
C LEU A 71 -17.87 19.92 -15.23
N ALA A 72 -16.89 20.52 -15.91
CA ALA A 72 -17.13 21.27 -17.14
C ALA A 72 -17.69 20.36 -18.26
N ILE A 73 -17.19 19.13 -18.39
CA ILE A 73 -17.72 18.13 -19.31
C ILE A 73 -19.17 17.81 -18.93
N LEU A 74 -19.46 17.52 -17.66
CA LEU A 74 -20.81 17.17 -17.21
C LEU A 74 -21.83 18.32 -17.35
N ARG A 75 -21.41 19.58 -17.26
CA ARG A 75 -22.30 20.72 -17.55
C ARG A 75 -22.80 20.73 -18.99
N ARG A 76 -22.00 20.24 -19.95
CA ARG A 76 -22.35 20.18 -21.37
C ARG A 76 -22.92 18.82 -21.77
N TYR A 77 -22.46 17.76 -21.10
CA TYR A 77 -22.79 16.36 -21.36
C TYR A 77 -23.16 15.68 -20.04
N PRO A 78 -24.35 15.94 -19.49
CA PRO A 78 -24.74 15.47 -18.16
C PRO A 78 -24.78 13.94 -18.04
N ASN A 79 -24.97 13.24 -19.15
CA ASN A 79 -25.04 11.77 -19.20
C ASN A 79 -23.71 11.12 -19.60
N ASN A 80 -22.57 11.77 -19.32
CA ASN A 80 -21.26 11.19 -19.63
C ASN A 80 -20.79 10.26 -18.49
N ALA A 81 -20.91 8.95 -18.70
CA ALA A 81 -20.53 7.94 -17.70
C ALA A 81 -19.03 7.99 -17.36
N THR A 82 -18.16 8.24 -18.34
CA THR A 82 -16.70 8.31 -18.16
C THR A 82 -16.29 9.48 -17.27
N ALA A 83 -16.92 10.65 -17.43
CA ALA A 83 -16.67 11.81 -16.59
C ALA A 83 -17.14 11.57 -15.13
N ASN A 84 -18.29 10.93 -14.94
CA ASN A 84 -18.75 10.51 -13.61
C ASN A 84 -17.77 9.50 -12.99
N ALA A 85 -17.32 8.50 -13.75
CA ALA A 85 -16.35 7.52 -13.26
C ALA A 85 -14.99 8.17 -12.89
N LEU A 86 -14.52 9.16 -13.65
CA LEU A 86 -13.30 9.91 -13.32
C LEU A 86 -13.47 10.77 -12.05
N LEU A 87 -14.63 11.36 -11.81
CA LEU A 87 -14.92 12.04 -10.54
C LEU A 87 -14.92 11.07 -9.35
N GLY A 88 -15.41 9.85 -9.57
CA GLY A 88 -15.29 8.75 -8.62
C GLY A 88 -13.83 8.40 -8.31
N ASP A 89 -13.00 8.25 -9.34
CA ASP A 89 -11.55 7.98 -9.18
C ASP A 89 -10.86 9.11 -8.39
N ILE A 90 -11.13 10.37 -8.76
CA ILE A 90 -10.57 11.56 -8.10
C ILE A 90 -10.96 11.60 -6.61
N SER A 91 -12.24 11.36 -6.31
CA SER A 91 -12.75 11.37 -4.93
C SER A 91 -12.13 10.23 -4.11
N GLN A 92 -12.02 9.05 -4.71
CA GLN A 92 -11.39 7.88 -4.08
C GLN A 92 -9.91 8.15 -3.74
N GLU A 93 -9.16 8.78 -4.65
CA GLU A 93 -7.74 9.09 -4.47
C GLU A 93 -7.51 10.22 -3.46
N ARG A 94 -8.48 11.12 -3.29
CA ARG A 94 -8.51 12.12 -2.20
C ARG A 94 -8.87 11.53 -0.83
N GLY A 95 -9.40 10.31 -0.79
CA GLY A 95 -9.88 9.66 0.43
C GLY A 95 -11.33 10.01 0.80
N ASP A 96 -12.03 10.73 -0.07
CA ASP A 96 -13.45 11.09 0.05
C ASP A 96 -14.32 9.92 -0.47
N LEU A 97 -14.32 8.81 0.28
CA LEU A 97 -14.89 7.51 -0.15
C LEU A 97 -16.40 7.56 -0.39
N GLU A 98 -17.14 8.32 0.42
CA GLU A 98 -18.59 8.50 0.30
C GLU A 98 -18.93 9.13 -1.05
N GLN A 99 -18.24 10.22 -1.39
CA GLN A 99 -18.43 10.93 -2.65
C GLN A 99 -17.98 10.08 -3.85
N ALA A 100 -16.91 9.28 -3.69
CA ALA A 100 -16.49 8.34 -4.71
C ALA A 100 -17.58 7.33 -5.06
N ALA A 101 -18.26 6.78 -4.04
CA ALA A 101 -19.35 5.84 -4.25
C ALA A 101 -20.53 6.47 -5.00
N GLU A 102 -20.93 7.69 -4.64
CA GLU A 102 -21.99 8.44 -5.33
C GLU A 102 -21.69 8.65 -6.82
N TRP A 103 -20.47 9.06 -7.15
CA TRP A 103 -20.07 9.26 -8.55
C TRP A 103 -20.01 7.97 -9.36
N TYR A 104 -19.56 6.86 -8.74
CA TYR A 104 -19.58 5.56 -9.41
C TYR A 104 -20.99 5.01 -9.58
N ASP A 105 -21.88 5.22 -8.61
CA ASP A 105 -23.30 4.84 -8.73
C ASP A 105 -23.95 5.62 -9.90
N LEU A 106 -23.72 6.93 -10.01
CA LEU A 106 -24.17 7.74 -11.16
C LEU A 106 -23.61 7.23 -12.49
N ALA A 107 -22.35 6.80 -12.53
CA ALA A 107 -21.76 6.24 -13.74
C ALA A 107 -22.36 4.86 -14.10
N LEU A 108 -22.73 4.04 -13.11
CA LEU A 108 -23.41 2.76 -13.31
C LEU A 108 -24.87 2.92 -13.69
N ASP A 109 -25.56 3.96 -13.22
CA ASP A 109 -26.92 4.28 -13.67
C ASP A 109 -26.95 4.52 -15.19
N LEU A 110 -25.87 5.10 -15.72
CA LEU A 110 -25.69 5.34 -17.16
C LEU A 110 -25.13 4.11 -17.90
N THR A 111 -24.28 3.31 -17.24
CA THR A 111 -23.63 2.12 -17.81
C THR A 111 -23.73 0.90 -16.89
N PRO A 112 -24.92 0.27 -16.75
CA PRO A 112 -25.14 -0.77 -15.75
C PRO A 112 -24.23 -2.00 -15.91
N ASP A 113 -23.86 -2.32 -17.14
CA ASP A 113 -23.06 -3.51 -17.47
C ASP A 113 -21.54 -3.25 -17.38
N SER A 114 -21.13 -2.06 -16.92
CA SER A 114 -19.72 -1.71 -16.75
C SER A 114 -19.08 -2.46 -15.59
N VAL A 115 -18.45 -3.60 -15.90
CA VAL A 115 -17.64 -4.38 -14.96
C VAL A 115 -16.54 -3.53 -14.29
N PRO A 116 -15.76 -2.69 -15.03
CA PRO A 116 -14.71 -1.90 -14.41
C PRO A 116 -15.22 -0.92 -13.35
N ILE A 117 -16.34 -0.23 -13.60
CA ILE A 117 -16.89 0.74 -12.64
C ILE A 117 -17.46 0.01 -11.42
N ARG A 118 -18.13 -1.14 -11.64
CA ARG A 118 -18.62 -1.98 -10.55
C ARG A 118 -17.50 -2.46 -9.63
N GLN A 119 -16.36 -2.84 -10.18
CA GLN A 119 -15.19 -3.22 -9.39
C GLN A 119 -14.67 -2.05 -8.55
N LYS A 120 -14.57 -0.84 -9.13
CA LYS A 120 -14.15 0.36 -8.40
C LYS A 120 -15.08 0.69 -7.24
N LEU A 121 -16.39 0.63 -7.47
CA LEU A 121 -17.41 0.83 -6.43
C LEU A 121 -17.29 -0.21 -5.30
N THR A 122 -17.07 -1.49 -5.63
CA THR A 122 -16.86 -2.53 -4.62
C THR A 122 -15.65 -2.21 -3.74
N VAL A 123 -14.52 -1.83 -4.34
CA VAL A 123 -13.31 -1.44 -3.60
C VAL A 123 -13.58 -0.26 -2.66
N VAL A 124 -14.33 0.75 -3.11
CA VAL A 124 -14.72 1.88 -2.27
C VAL A 124 -15.61 1.44 -1.12
N LYS A 125 -16.64 0.63 -1.37
CA LYS A 125 -17.55 0.12 -0.35
C LYS A 125 -16.84 -0.73 0.71
N GLU A 126 -15.87 -1.54 0.31
CA GLU A 126 -15.02 -2.31 1.23
C GLU A 126 -14.19 -1.37 2.12
N ARG A 127 -13.54 -0.36 1.54
CA ARG A 127 -12.77 0.62 2.32
C ARG A 127 -13.63 1.42 3.30
N MET A 128 -14.86 1.78 2.91
CA MET A 128 -15.82 2.43 3.82
C MET A 128 -16.17 1.51 4.99
N ALA A 129 -16.51 0.25 4.72
CA ALA A 129 -16.81 -0.73 5.77
C ALA A 129 -15.62 -0.95 6.72
N GLU A 130 -14.40 -1.00 6.20
CA GLU A 130 -13.19 -1.10 7.03
C GLU A 130 -12.99 0.16 7.89
N ARG A 131 -13.27 1.35 7.37
CA ARG A 131 -13.19 2.62 8.11
C ARG A 131 -14.26 2.68 9.20
N ASP A 132 -15.48 2.27 8.91
CA ASP A 132 -16.60 2.26 9.86
C ASP A 132 -16.38 1.25 10.99
N THR A 133 -15.88 0.06 10.66
CA THR A 133 -15.53 -0.95 11.67
C THR A 133 -14.37 -0.49 12.54
N ALA A 134 -13.33 0.11 11.96
CA ALA A 134 -12.21 0.69 12.71
C ALA A 134 -12.67 1.82 13.64
N ASN A 135 -13.54 2.71 13.15
CA ASN A 135 -14.12 3.80 13.95
C ASN A 135 -14.96 3.27 15.11
N THR A 136 -15.82 2.28 14.84
CA THR A 136 -16.67 1.64 15.85
C THR A 136 -15.83 0.93 16.91
N ALA A 137 -14.82 0.16 16.50
CA ALA A 137 -13.90 -0.51 17.42
C ALA A 137 -13.13 0.50 18.28
N LYS A 138 -12.68 1.62 17.71
CA LYS A 138 -12.05 2.73 18.45
C LYS A 138 -13.00 3.35 19.48
N GLN A 139 -14.27 3.56 19.13
CA GLN A 139 -15.28 4.08 20.05
C GLN A 139 -15.60 3.10 21.20
N LEU A 140 -15.58 1.80 20.92
CA LEU A 140 -15.81 0.74 21.91
C LEU A 140 -14.56 0.34 22.69
N GLY A 141 -13.39 0.95 22.43
CA GLY A 141 -12.12 0.60 23.07
C GLY A 141 -11.63 -0.81 22.74
N LEU A 142 -12.10 -1.39 21.63
CA LEU A 142 -11.75 -2.74 21.20
C LEU A 142 -10.44 -2.75 20.40
N PRO A 143 -9.54 -3.72 20.63
CA PRO A 143 -8.34 -3.88 19.83
C PRO A 143 -8.72 -4.20 18.36
N THR A 144 -8.26 -3.38 17.42
CA THR A 144 -8.59 -3.44 15.98
C THR A 144 -7.81 -4.51 15.19
N THR A 145 -7.16 -5.44 15.87
CA THR A 145 -6.43 -6.53 15.21
C THR A 145 -7.42 -7.60 14.74
N ARG A 146 -7.48 -7.89 13.43
CA ARG A 146 -8.24 -9.02 12.86
C ARG A 146 -7.94 -10.27 13.69
N PRO A 147 -8.83 -10.73 14.57
CA PRO A 147 -8.39 -11.65 15.59
C PRO A 147 -8.30 -13.03 14.96
N LYS A 148 -7.13 -13.68 15.08
CA LYS A 148 -6.96 -15.12 14.83
C LYS A 148 -7.79 -15.99 15.79
N ILE A 149 -8.71 -15.39 16.56
CA ILE A 149 -9.67 -16.05 17.44
C ILE A 149 -10.39 -17.18 16.71
N GLY A 150 -10.75 -17.01 15.44
CA GLY A 150 -11.33 -18.11 14.63
C GLY A 150 -10.41 -19.34 14.55
N LEU A 151 -9.10 -19.13 14.38
CA LEU A 151 -8.09 -20.19 14.34
C LEU A 151 -7.90 -20.85 15.71
N TYR A 152 -7.89 -20.06 16.79
CA TYR A 152 -7.77 -20.58 18.15
C TYR A 152 -9.00 -21.38 18.57
N VAL A 153 -10.21 -20.89 18.26
CA VAL A 153 -11.47 -21.59 18.55
C VAL A 153 -11.54 -22.90 17.75
N PHE A 154 -11.15 -22.88 16.48
CA PHE A 154 -11.08 -24.10 15.67
C PHE A 154 -10.04 -25.09 16.20
N GLY A 155 -8.88 -24.60 16.64
CA GLY A 155 -7.84 -25.41 17.26
C GLY A 155 -8.31 -26.08 18.56
N VAL A 156 -9.00 -25.35 19.44
CA VAL A 156 -9.56 -25.90 20.68
C VAL A 156 -10.66 -26.93 20.38
N LEU A 157 -11.53 -26.66 19.41
CA LEU A 157 -12.59 -27.59 19.02
C LEU A 157 -12.02 -28.89 18.42
N ALA A 158 -11.00 -28.79 17.56
CA ALA A 158 -10.31 -29.94 16.99
C ALA A 158 -9.58 -30.76 18.07
N PHE A 159 -8.97 -30.10 19.06
CA PHE A 159 -8.33 -30.78 20.19
C PHE A 159 -9.33 -31.53 21.08
N LEU A 160 -10.49 -30.94 21.36
CA LEU A 160 -11.56 -31.60 22.11
C LEU A 160 -12.14 -32.81 21.36
N LEU A 161 -12.36 -32.68 20.05
CA LEU A 161 -12.80 -33.79 19.22
C LEU A 161 -11.75 -34.90 19.11
N GLY A 162 -10.47 -34.53 18.98
CA GLY A 162 -9.35 -35.47 18.93
C GLY A 162 -9.17 -36.25 20.23
N THR A 163 -9.24 -35.58 21.39
CA THR A 163 -9.14 -36.25 22.70
C THR A 163 -10.33 -37.18 22.96
N GLY A 164 -11.54 -36.79 22.56
CA GLY A 164 -12.73 -37.67 22.61
C GLY A 164 -12.59 -38.91 21.74
N ALA A 165 -12.11 -38.77 20.51
CA ALA A 165 -11.89 -39.90 19.59
C ALA A 165 -10.80 -40.86 20.11
N ALA A 166 -9.71 -40.33 20.66
CA ALA A 166 -8.63 -41.13 21.24
C ALA A 166 -9.10 -41.93 22.47
N ALA A 167 -9.87 -41.31 23.37
CA ALA A 167 -10.44 -42.00 24.54
C ALA A 167 -11.39 -43.14 24.13
N PHE A 168 -12.21 -42.93 23.10
CA PHE A 168 -13.11 -43.95 22.57
C PHE A 168 -12.34 -45.14 21.97
N TYR A 169 -11.27 -44.87 21.22
CA TYR A 169 -10.47 -45.92 20.59
C TYR A 169 -9.65 -46.73 21.60
N LEU A 170 -9.04 -46.06 22.58
CA LEU A 170 -8.29 -46.70 23.66
C LEU A 170 -9.22 -47.50 24.59
N GLY A 171 -10.41 -46.97 24.91
CA GLY A 171 -11.40 -47.67 25.73
C GLY A 171 -11.98 -48.92 25.05
N ARG A 172 -12.16 -48.88 23.72
CA ARG A 172 -12.65 -50.04 22.95
C ARG A 172 -11.65 -51.21 22.94
N ASN A 173 -10.35 -50.93 23.02
CA ASN A 173 -9.29 -51.93 22.94
C ASN A 173 -8.70 -52.31 24.31
N TRP A 174 -9.21 -51.77 25.42
CA TRP A 174 -8.69 -52.09 26.74
C TRP A 174 -9.18 -53.48 27.18
N PRO A 175 -8.28 -54.46 27.41
CA PRO A 175 -8.67 -55.76 27.92
C PRO A 175 -9.17 -55.59 29.36
N VAL A 176 -10.41 -56.00 29.63
CA VAL A 176 -10.97 -56.05 30.99
C VAL A 176 -10.21 -57.15 31.75
N PRO A 177 -9.46 -56.84 32.82
CA PRO A 177 -8.77 -57.87 33.59
C PRO A 177 -9.81 -58.75 34.30
N GLU A 178 -9.79 -60.03 33.97
CA GLU A 178 -10.61 -61.07 34.56
C GLU A 178 -10.02 -61.45 35.93
N SER A 179 -10.49 -60.74 36.96
CA SER A 179 -10.49 -61.07 38.40
C SER A 179 -10.10 -59.85 39.25
N ILE A 180 -11.12 -59.27 39.88
CA ILE A 180 -10.92 -58.42 41.05
C ILE A 180 -10.72 -59.39 42.21
N ASN A 181 -9.48 -59.61 42.63
CA ASN A 181 -9.21 -60.26 43.91
C ASN A 181 -9.69 -59.30 45.01
N VAL A 182 -10.87 -59.59 45.55
CA VAL A 182 -11.39 -58.94 46.76
C VAL A 182 -10.51 -59.38 47.92
N VAL A 183 -9.59 -58.52 48.33
CA VAL A 183 -8.79 -58.71 49.54
C VAL A 183 -9.64 -58.22 50.71
N GLU A 184 -10.29 -59.16 51.40
CA GLU A 184 -10.85 -58.92 52.73
C GLU A 184 -9.70 -58.88 53.76
N GLN A 185 -9.04 -57.73 53.89
CA GLN A 185 -8.21 -57.45 55.06
C GLN A 185 -8.95 -56.46 55.97
N PRO A 186 -9.04 -56.73 57.29
CA PRO A 186 -9.65 -55.79 58.21
C PRO A 186 -8.81 -54.51 58.25
N LEU A 187 -9.49 -53.40 58.03
CA LEU A 187 -8.92 -52.05 58.02
C LEU A 187 -8.52 -51.67 59.45
N GLU A 188 -7.25 -51.77 59.82
CA GLU A 188 -6.74 -51.15 61.05
C GLU A 188 -6.58 -49.64 60.81
N LEU A 189 -7.46 -48.85 61.43
CA LEU A 189 -7.35 -47.39 61.44
C LEU A 189 -6.12 -46.96 62.26
N GLY A 190 -4.99 -46.84 61.58
CA GLY A 190 -3.83 -46.10 62.07
C GLY A 190 -4.19 -44.63 62.25
N ALA A 191 -3.96 -44.11 63.46
CA ALA A 191 -4.26 -42.75 63.87
C ALA A 191 -3.80 -41.70 62.84
N THR A 192 -4.75 -40.90 62.36
CA THR A 192 -4.50 -39.74 61.51
C THR A 192 -3.67 -38.72 62.29
N ARG A 193 -2.37 -38.64 61.98
CA ARG A 193 -1.54 -37.51 62.36
C ARG A 193 -2.04 -36.31 61.56
N ARG A 194 -2.82 -35.43 62.20
CA ARG A 194 -3.13 -34.10 61.68
C ARG A 194 -1.81 -33.36 61.45
N SER A 195 -1.40 -33.24 60.19
CA SER A 195 -0.44 -32.21 59.79
C SER A 195 -1.20 -30.89 59.81
N SER A 196 -1.05 -30.15 60.90
CA SER A 196 -1.34 -28.72 60.93
C SER A 196 -0.27 -28.02 60.09
N THR A 197 -0.50 -27.94 58.78
CA THR A 197 0.25 -26.99 57.95
C THR A 197 -0.46 -25.66 58.08
N GLU A 198 0.19 -24.76 58.81
CA GLU A 198 -0.18 -23.36 58.98
C GLU A 198 -0.30 -22.65 57.61
N PRO A 199 -1.21 -21.68 57.41
CA PRO A 199 -1.35 -21.02 56.12
C PRO A 199 -0.09 -20.19 55.85
N GLU A 200 0.67 -20.60 54.84
CA GLU A 200 1.80 -19.82 54.33
C GLU A 200 1.29 -18.51 53.72
N ALA A 201 1.84 -17.40 54.21
CA ALA A 201 1.50 -16.04 53.78
C ALA A 201 1.69 -15.88 52.26
N PRO A 202 0.88 -15.05 51.59
CA PRO A 202 1.02 -14.87 50.15
C PRO A 202 2.42 -14.33 49.82
N PRO A 203 3.08 -14.84 48.77
CA PRO A 203 4.43 -14.42 48.43
C PRO A 203 4.43 -12.92 48.16
N GLN A 204 5.30 -12.20 48.86
CA GLN A 204 5.52 -10.78 48.64
C GLN A 204 5.89 -10.55 47.18
N ALA A 205 5.19 -9.62 46.53
CA ALA A 205 5.46 -9.19 45.18
C ALA A 205 6.90 -8.72 45.08
N GLN A 206 7.75 -9.51 44.43
CA GLN A 206 9.04 -9.02 43.97
C GLN A 206 8.77 -7.94 42.91
N PRO A 207 9.45 -6.79 42.96
CA PRO A 207 9.33 -5.79 41.92
C PRO A 207 9.86 -6.43 40.65
N SER A 208 8.96 -6.76 39.72
CA SER A 208 9.33 -7.15 38.38
C SER A 208 10.00 -5.94 37.75
N THR A 209 11.33 -5.90 37.76
CA THR A 209 12.09 -5.15 36.76
C THR A 209 11.79 -5.83 35.44
N ARG A 210 10.66 -5.46 34.83
CA ARG A 210 10.37 -5.80 33.45
C ARG A 210 11.41 -5.02 32.64
N ALA A 211 12.54 -5.67 32.40
CA ALA A 211 13.49 -5.22 31.40
C ALA A 211 12.66 -4.92 30.14
N ALA A 212 12.83 -3.71 29.60
CA ALA A 212 12.20 -3.35 28.35
C ALA A 212 12.45 -4.49 27.36
N ALA A 213 11.38 -5.04 26.78
CA ALA A 213 11.52 -6.06 25.76
C ALA A 213 12.47 -5.50 24.69
N PRO A 214 13.50 -6.26 24.25
CA PRO A 214 14.36 -5.78 23.18
C PRO A 214 13.48 -5.47 21.97
N LEU A 215 13.85 -4.40 21.25
CA LEU A 215 13.20 -3.97 20.01
C LEU A 215 13.03 -5.17 19.07
N ALA A 216 11.91 -5.15 18.33
CA ALA A 216 11.29 -6.28 17.64
C ALA A 216 12.04 -6.74 16.38
N ASN A 217 13.37 -6.79 16.43
CA ASN A 217 14.22 -7.18 15.32
C ASN A 217 14.27 -8.70 15.22
N THR A 218 14.09 -9.23 14.01
CA THR A 218 14.36 -10.64 13.75
C THR A 218 15.87 -10.92 13.86
N ASP A 219 16.25 -12.19 14.01
CA ASP A 219 17.68 -12.54 14.00
C ASP A 219 18.35 -12.17 12.66
N THR A 220 17.56 -12.12 11.58
CA THR A 220 18.00 -11.63 10.26
C THR A 220 18.33 -10.14 10.29
N ASP A 221 17.45 -9.32 10.88
CA ASP A 221 17.66 -7.88 11.01
C ASP A 221 18.89 -7.57 11.89
N ARG A 222 19.08 -8.32 12.97
CA ARG A 222 20.24 -8.17 13.85
C ARG A 222 21.55 -8.55 13.15
N ALA A 223 21.56 -9.64 12.41
CA ALA A 223 22.73 -10.06 11.63
C ALA A 223 23.09 -9.03 10.55
N LEU A 224 22.09 -8.40 9.94
CA LEU A 224 22.29 -7.33 8.96
C LEU A 224 22.89 -6.07 9.61
N ILE A 225 22.37 -5.64 10.76
CA ILE A 225 22.94 -4.50 11.51
C ILE A 225 24.42 -4.76 11.81
N GLU A 226 24.75 -5.96 12.29
CA GLU A 226 26.13 -6.34 12.59
C GLU A 226 27.01 -6.35 11.33
N ALA A 227 26.52 -6.90 10.22
CA ALA A 227 27.25 -6.94 8.96
C ALA A 227 27.48 -5.56 8.34
N VAL A 228 26.52 -4.63 8.48
CA VAL A 228 26.67 -3.21 8.09
C VAL A 228 27.70 -2.52 8.97
N ALA A 229 27.66 -2.73 10.29
CA ALA A 229 28.64 -2.16 11.22
C ALA A 229 30.07 -2.66 10.99
N GLN A 230 30.25 -3.92 10.57
CA GLN A 230 31.57 -4.49 10.31
C GLN A 230 32.21 -3.99 9.00
N ARG A 231 31.41 -3.69 7.97
CA ARG A 231 31.89 -3.36 6.62
C ARG A 231 31.97 -1.87 6.33
N ASN A 232 31.26 -1.05 7.10
CA ASN A 232 31.23 0.39 6.93
C ASN A 232 31.58 1.08 8.27
N PRO A 233 32.60 1.94 8.32
CA PRO A 233 32.91 2.73 9.51
C PRO A 233 31.68 3.51 10.04
N SER A 234 30.85 4.00 9.11
CA SER A 234 29.59 4.69 9.37
C SER A 234 28.48 3.75 9.87
N GLY A 235 28.62 2.44 9.69
CA GLY A 235 27.65 1.43 10.10
C GLY A 235 27.49 1.31 11.63
N SER A 236 28.50 1.76 12.40
CA SER A 236 28.41 1.85 13.86
C SER A 236 27.37 2.87 14.35
N ALA A 237 26.97 3.81 13.50
CA ALA A 237 25.93 4.79 13.78
C ALA A 237 24.51 4.20 13.62
N VAL A 238 24.36 3.02 13.02
CA VAL A 238 23.06 2.38 12.81
C VAL A 238 22.49 1.92 14.15
N LEU A 239 21.29 2.40 14.45
CA LEU A 239 20.54 2.02 15.64
C LEU A 239 19.60 0.85 15.35
N ASP A 240 19.02 0.83 14.14
CA ASP A 240 18.00 -0.13 13.77
C ASP A 240 17.91 -0.32 12.24
N ILE A 241 17.56 -1.53 11.81
CA ILE A 241 17.21 -1.85 10.42
C ILE A 241 16.01 -2.80 10.42
N ASP A 242 14.91 -2.38 9.82
CA ASP A 242 13.71 -3.19 9.60
C ASP A 242 13.55 -3.51 8.11
N TYR A 243 13.70 -4.79 7.73
CA TYR A 243 13.49 -5.20 6.34
C TYR A 243 12.04 -5.63 6.04
N PHE A 244 11.46 -5.11 4.96
CA PHE A 244 10.11 -5.42 4.51
C PHE A 244 10.14 -6.25 3.22
N PRO A 245 10.11 -7.60 3.29
CA PRO A 245 10.31 -8.47 2.13
C PRO A 245 9.23 -8.34 1.05
N ARG A 246 7.99 -7.99 1.42
CA ARG A 246 6.90 -7.78 0.46
C ARG A 246 7.06 -6.50 -0.35
N GLY A 247 7.62 -5.46 0.26
CA GLY A 247 7.86 -4.17 -0.38
C GLY A 247 9.25 -4.05 -0.98
N GLN A 248 10.16 -4.99 -0.69
CA GLN A 248 11.56 -4.97 -1.09
C GLN A 248 12.26 -3.65 -0.67
N PHE A 249 11.99 -3.19 0.55
CA PHE A 249 12.66 -2.02 1.10
C PHE A 249 13.04 -2.22 2.56
N ALA A 250 14.05 -1.48 3.03
CA ALA A 250 14.46 -1.47 4.43
C ALA A 250 14.26 -0.09 5.05
N PHE A 251 13.82 -0.05 6.30
CA PHE A 251 13.80 1.17 7.09
C PHE A 251 15.04 1.19 7.99
N VAL A 252 15.89 2.21 7.87
CA VAL A 252 17.16 2.29 8.58
C VAL A 252 17.14 3.51 9.48
N THR A 253 17.22 3.27 10.79
CA THR A 253 17.36 4.33 11.79
C THR A 253 18.81 4.41 12.24
N TYR A 254 19.39 5.60 12.20
CA TYR A 254 20.79 5.84 12.60
C TYR A 254 20.95 7.13 13.42
N SER A 255 22.00 7.18 14.22
CA SER A 255 22.37 8.34 15.03
C SER A 255 23.34 9.23 14.27
N ALA A 256 23.04 10.51 14.10
CA ALA A 256 23.97 11.49 13.53
C ALA A 256 24.53 12.37 14.67
N GLY A 257 25.85 12.36 14.87
CA GLY A 257 26.54 13.25 15.80
C GLY A 257 26.43 14.72 15.38
N ASP A 258 26.86 15.63 16.24
CA ASP A 258 26.69 17.08 16.02
C ASP A 258 27.48 17.61 14.82
N GLU A 259 28.67 17.06 14.60
CA GLU A 259 29.56 17.42 13.49
C GLU A 259 29.30 16.59 12.22
N ASP A 260 28.49 15.54 12.32
CA ASP A 260 28.19 14.66 11.18
C ASP A 260 27.14 15.31 10.27
N ASP A 261 27.36 15.20 8.95
CA ASP A 261 26.30 15.47 7.97
C ASP A 261 25.40 14.23 7.87
N PRO A 262 24.11 14.30 8.30
CA PRO A 262 23.21 13.16 8.24
C PRO A 262 23.01 12.65 6.81
N ARG A 263 23.10 13.52 5.79
CA ARG A 263 22.93 13.13 4.39
C ARG A 263 24.04 12.19 3.95
N VAL A 264 25.29 12.60 4.18
CA VAL A 264 26.48 11.82 3.80
C VAL A 264 26.55 10.50 4.56
N LEU A 265 26.29 10.56 5.87
CA LEU A 265 26.28 9.38 6.73
C LEU A 265 25.19 8.39 6.28
N GLY A 266 23.96 8.87 6.09
CA GLY A 266 22.83 8.05 5.66
C GLY A 266 23.03 7.43 4.28
N ALA A 267 23.53 8.19 3.31
CA ALA A 267 23.81 7.69 1.97
C ALA A 267 24.83 6.53 1.98
N SER A 268 25.89 6.66 2.78
CA SER A 268 26.90 5.61 2.95
C SER A 268 26.30 4.34 3.56
N ILE A 269 25.49 4.48 4.61
CA ILE A 269 24.81 3.36 5.27
C ILE A 269 23.85 2.66 4.29
N ALA A 270 23.01 3.41 3.59
CA ALA A 270 22.05 2.87 2.63
C ALA A 270 22.73 2.06 1.51
N SER A 271 23.87 2.55 1.01
CA SER A 271 24.67 1.82 0.01
C SER A 271 25.13 0.47 0.54
N SER A 272 25.63 0.42 1.78
CA SER A 272 26.06 -0.84 2.40
C SER A 272 24.91 -1.81 2.63
N VAL A 273 23.72 -1.32 3.01
CA VAL A 273 22.52 -2.15 3.15
C VAL A 273 22.10 -2.76 1.81
N LEU A 274 22.05 -1.95 0.75
CA LEU A 274 21.71 -2.41 -0.60
C LEU A 274 22.75 -3.39 -1.17
N GLU A 275 24.03 -3.26 -0.81
CA GLU A 275 25.05 -4.22 -1.21
C GLU A 275 24.87 -5.58 -0.52
N GLN A 276 24.49 -5.58 0.76
CA GLN A 276 24.34 -6.79 1.56
C GLN A 276 23.02 -7.52 1.33
N MET A 277 21.99 -6.81 0.83
CA MET A 277 20.66 -7.37 0.56
C MET A 277 20.28 -7.17 -0.91
N PRO A 278 20.64 -8.11 -1.81
CA PRO A 278 20.29 -8.02 -3.23
C PRO A 278 18.80 -7.87 -3.52
N GLU A 279 17.96 -8.46 -2.67
CA GLU A 279 16.50 -8.41 -2.74
C GLU A 279 15.90 -7.05 -2.37
N CYS A 280 16.66 -6.19 -1.67
CA CYS A 280 16.24 -4.86 -1.28
C CYS A 280 16.42 -3.88 -2.46
N GLN A 281 15.35 -3.22 -2.88
CA GLN A 281 15.34 -2.25 -3.99
C GLN A 281 15.45 -0.80 -3.51
N SER A 282 15.07 -0.51 -2.27
CA SER A 282 15.16 0.84 -1.70
C SER A 282 15.37 0.84 -0.20
N VAL A 283 15.96 1.91 0.33
CA VAL A 283 16.22 2.12 1.74
C VAL A 283 15.62 3.46 2.14
N VAL A 284 14.77 3.45 3.16
CA VAL A 284 14.25 4.65 3.81
C VAL A 284 15.13 4.95 5.01
N LEU A 285 15.75 6.12 5.00
CA LEU A 285 16.68 6.59 6.02
C LEU A 285 15.94 7.45 7.05
N ARG A 286 16.24 7.25 8.33
CA ARG A 286 15.78 8.10 9.43
C ARG A 286 16.95 8.44 10.35
N ALA A 287 17.41 9.69 10.29
CA ALA A 287 18.46 10.18 11.17
C ALA A 287 17.87 10.71 12.48
N ILE A 288 18.46 10.31 13.60
CA ILE A 288 18.15 10.83 14.94
C ILE A 288 19.36 11.57 15.48
N ARG A 289 19.13 12.76 16.05
CA ARG A 289 20.11 13.53 16.82
C ARG A 289 19.41 14.07 18.06
N HIS A 290 20.01 13.91 19.23
CA HIS A 290 19.41 14.34 20.51
C HIS A 290 17.96 13.86 20.71
N SER A 291 17.67 12.61 20.33
CA SER A 291 16.32 12.01 20.38
C SER A 291 15.26 12.69 19.51
N GLN A 292 15.67 13.55 18.57
CA GLN A 292 14.79 14.16 17.57
C GLN A 292 15.14 13.64 16.17
N VAL A 293 14.13 13.48 15.32
CA VAL A 293 14.35 13.14 13.90
C VAL A 293 14.82 14.40 13.19
N VAL A 294 16.01 14.36 12.60
CA VAL A 294 16.62 15.52 11.93
C VAL A 294 16.64 15.40 10.41
N PHE A 295 16.50 14.18 9.88
CA PHE A 295 16.56 13.93 8.45
C PHE A 295 15.83 12.63 8.10
N ILE A 296 15.08 12.64 7.01
CA ILE A 296 14.49 11.46 6.37
C ILE A 296 14.74 11.56 4.88
N ALA A 297 15.12 10.47 4.23
CA ALA A 297 15.30 10.42 2.78
C ALA A 297 15.24 8.98 2.28
N ASP A 298 15.13 8.82 0.97
CA ASP A 298 15.14 7.51 0.33
C ASP A 298 16.32 7.35 -0.60
N VAL A 299 16.86 6.14 -0.62
CA VAL A 299 17.90 5.70 -1.52
C VAL A 299 17.40 4.50 -2.29
N THR A 300 17.60 4.48 -3.60
CA THR A 300 17.20 3.36 -4.46
C THR A 300 18.42 2.61 -4.95
N ARG A 301 18.26 1.33 -5.26
CA ARG A 301 19.34 0.54 -5.90
C ARG A 301 19.78 1.16 -7.22
N GLU A 302 18.83 1.69 -7.99
CA GLU A 302 19.09 2.37 -9.25
C GLU A 302 19.97 3.60 -9.05
N SER A 303 19.64 4.46 -8.07
CA SER A 303 20.43 5.66 -7.81
C SER A 303 21.86 5.33 -7.37
N VAL A 304 22.07 4.27 -6.58
CA VAL A 304 23.42 3.78 -6.24
C VAL A 304 24.13 3.21 -7.47
N ALA A 305 23.44 2.42 -8.32
CA ALA A 305 24.03 1.84 -9.52
C ALA A 305 24.50 2.90 -10.53
N LEU A 306 23.80 4.03 -10.65
CA LEU A 306 24.23 5.17 -11.47
C LEU A 306 25.59 5.71 -11.01
N THR A 307 25.84 5.76 -9.70
CA THR A 307 27.14 6.23 -9.18
C THR A 307 28.29 5.26 -9.46
N ALA A 308 28.01 3.98 -9.73
CA ALA A 308 29.04 3.00 -10.05
C ALA A 308 29.55 3.10 -11.51
N GLN A 309 28.88 3.87 -12.37
CA GLN A 309 29.27 4.06 -13.76
C GLN A 309 30.60 4.83 -13.88
N THR A 310 31.43 4.47 -14.87
CA THR A 310 32.76 5.06 -15.09
C THR A 310 32.71 6.57 -15.29
N ASP A 311 31.70 7.06 -16.00
CA ASP A 311 31.54 8.49 -16.29
C ASP A 311 31.19 9.28 -15.03
N TRP A 312 30.37 8.71 -14.16
CA TRP A 312 30.06 9.31 -12.86
C TRP A 312 31.30 9.34 -11.97
N GLN A 313 32.02 8.20 -11.89
CA GLN A 313 33.23 8.08 -11.07
C GLN A 313 34.33 9.05 -11.51
N ALA A 314 34.52 9.24 -12.81
CA ALA A 314 35.52 10.18 -13.34
C ALA A 314 35.23 11.64 -12.95
N ASN A 315 33.95 12.03 -12.90
CA ASN A 315 33.53 13.43 -12.73
C ASN A 315 33.19 13.81 -11.28
N TYR A 316 32.68 12.88 -10.47
CA TYR A 316 32.05 13.21 -9.19
C TYR A 316 32.62 12.46 -7.97
N SER A 317 33.42 11.41 -8.15
CA SER A 317 33.94 10.59 -7.03
C SER A 317 34.78 11.36 -6.01
N LYS A 318 35.41 12.47 -6.43
CA LYS A 318 36.26 13.33 -5.58
C LYS A 318 35.52 14.54 -5.01
N VAL A 319 34.27 14.78 -5.43
CA VAL A 319 33.49 15.94 -4.99
C VAL A 319 32.83 15.60 -3.65
N PRO A 320 33.12 16.33 -2.55
CA PRO A 320 32.50 16.09 -1.26
C PRO A 320 30.97 16.19 -1.34
N GLY A 321 30.26 15.22 -0.77
CA GLY A 321 28.79 15.20 -0.77
C GLY A 321 28.13 14.78 -2.08
N ALA A 322 28.85 14.71 -3.21
CA ALA A 322 28.27 14.39 -4.52
C ALA A 322 27.62 13.00 -4.57
N PHE A 323 28.17 12.03 -3.82
CA PHE A 323 27.54 10.72 -3.67
C PHE A 323 26.17 10.83 -3.01
N ALA A 324 26.08 11.52 -1.86
CA ALA A 324 24.82 11.71 -1.14
C ALA A 324 23.80 12.44 -2.02
N ASP A 325 24.24 13.50 -2.69
CA ASP A 325 23.45 14.27 -3.62
C ASP A 325 22.91 13.45 -4.80
N ALA A 326 23.65 12.45 -5.29
CA ALA A 326 23.23 11.59 -6.39
C ALA A 326 22.28 10.48 -5.96
N VAL A 327 22.45 9.93 -4.76
CA VAL A 327 21.70 8.74 -4.32
C VAL A 327 20.44 9.05 -3.51
N LEU A 328 20.41 10.19 -2.81
CA LEU A 328 19.30 10.61 -1.96
C LEU A 328 18.16 11.22 -2.78
N SER A 329 16.93 10.89 -2.36
CA SER A 329 15.69 11.39 -2.93
C SER A 329 14.64 11.58 -1.83
N ARG A 330 13.58 12.35 -2.11
CA ARG A 330 12.48 12.63 -1.15
C ARG A 330 12.98 13.08 0.23
N GLU A 331 13.99 13.97 0.22
CA GLU A 331 14.59 14.48 1.44
C GLU A 331 13.58 15.31 2.26
N TRP A 332 13.53 15.06 3.56
CA TRP A 332 12.76 15.80 4.53
C TRP A 332 13.65 16.21 5.70
N THR A 333 13.52 17.47 6.12
CA THR A 333 14.11 18.01 7.34
C THR A 333 13.03 18.74 8.15
N PRO A 334 13.15 18.83 9.49
CA PRO A 334 12.11 19.44 10.35
C PRO A 334 11.69 20.86 9.98
N ASN A 335 12.58 21.62 9.31
CA ASN A 335 12.36 23.00 8.92
C ASN A 335 12.34 23.19 7.39
N ALA A 336 12.19 22.11 6.62
CA ALA A 336 12.04 22.22 5.17
C ALA A 336 10.79 23.07 4.86
N PRO A 337 10.89 24.11 4.00
CA PRO A 337 9.70 24.79 3.52
C PRO A 337 8.78 23.76 2.87
N ALA A 338 7.46 23.91 3.04
CA ALA A 338 6.50 23.06 2.38
C ALA A 338 6.84 23.03 0.88
N LEU A 339 7.17 21.82 0.37
CA LEU A 339 7.57 21.63 -1.02
C LEU A 339 6.51 22.27 -1.91
N SER A 340 6.88 23.35 -2.59
CA SER A 340 6.07 23.91 -3.65
C SER A 340 6.08 22.91 -4.80
N PRO A 341 4.93 22.63 -5.46
CA PRO A 341 4.83 21.59 -6.49
C PRO A 341 5.68 21.85 -7.75
N THR A 342 6.48 22.91 -7.79
CA THR A 342 7.31 23.35 -8.93
C THR A 342 8.80 23.04 -8.82
N ASP A 343 9.32 22.55 -7.70
CA ASP A 343 10.79 22.40 -7.55
C ASP A 343 11.32 21.03 -8.01
N SER A 344 10.49 20.18 -8.64
CA SER A 344 10.93 18.90 -9.22
C SER A 344 11.63 19.04 -10.59
N GLU A 345 11.76 20.26 -11.14
CA GLU A 345 12.35 20.49 -12.47
C GLU A 345 13.49 21.51 -12.49
N THR A 346 14.45 21.42 -11.57
CA THR A 346 15.79 21.98 -11.84
C THR A 346 16.89 21.16 -11.18
N ARG A 347 17.13 19.97 -11.72
CA ARG A 347 18.48 19.39 -11.77
C ARG A 347 18.82 19.16 -13.24
N PRO A 348 20.00 19.57 -13.71
CA PRO A 348 20.27 19.69 -15.14
C PRO A 348 20.35 18.31 -15.76
N ALA A 349 19.30 17.91 -16.46
CA ALA A 349 19.38 16.94 -17.52
C ALA A 349 20.12 17.60 -18.70
N ASP A 350 21.20 16.96 -19.12
CA ASP A 350 21.59 16.83 -20.52
C ASP A 350 21.95 18.14 -21.28
N ARG A 351 23.24 18.50 -21.27
CA ARG A 351 23.87 19.18 -22.40
C ARG A 351 24.75 18.18 -23.15
N GLY A 352 24.12 17.25 -23.87
CA GLY A 352 24.72 16.61 -25.03
C GLY A 352 24.50 17.46 -26.29
N GLY A 353 25.58 17.88 -26.96
CA GLY A 353 25.51 18.33 -28.35
C GLY A 353 26.35 19.56 -28.71
N GLU A 354 27.68 19.47 -28.66
CA GLU A 354 28.54 20.31 -29.52
C GLU A 354 29.43 19.38 -30.36
N GLN A 355 29.06 19.27 -31.65
CA GLN A 355 29.94 18.80 -32.72
C GLN A 355 31.07 19.84 -32.91
N PRO A 356 32.34 19.43 -33.05
CA PRO A 356 33.33 20.30 -33.63
C PRO A 356 33.18 20.26 -35.16
N GLY A 357 32.76 21.39 -35.73
CA GLY A 357 32.99 21.72 -37.14
C GLY A 357 34.31 22.49 -37.28
N ASP A 358 35.05 22.10 -38.32
CA ASP A 358 36.34 22.59 -38.86
C ASP A 358 37.64 22.18 -38.15
#